data_AF-A0A8J6WE12-F1
#
_entry.id   AF-A0A8J6WE12-F1
#
_cell.length_a   1.000
_cell.length_b   1.000
_cell.length_c   1.000
_cell.angle_alpha   90.00
_cell.angle_beta   90.00
_cell.angle_gamma   90.00
#
_symmetry.space_group_name_H-M   'P 1'
#
loop_
_entity.id
_entity.type
_entity.pdbx_description
1 polymer ?
#
loop_
_entity_poly.entity_id
_entity_poly.type
_entity_poly.pdbx_seq_one_letter_code
_entity_poly.pdbx_strand_id
1 'polypeptide(L)'
;MDYLAVDELERRYRDAKGGIKRSHYQIIWFLAQGRSPADVPASTSYSRDRIYKLLRRYNEQGLSALGDQRRHNPGQAPLVNAVQQAQL
;
A
#
# COMPACT_ATOMS: atom_id res chain seq x y z
N MET A 1 -18.24 5.37 3.79
CA MET A 1 -16.77 5.32 3.75
C MET A 1 -16.32 5.20 5.19
N ASP A 2 -16.00 3.97 5.62
CA ASP A 2 -15.65 3.69 7.02
C ASP A 2 -14.17 4.03 7.25
N TYR A 3 -13.91 5.19 7.84
CA TYR A 3 -12.58 5.56 8.30
C TYR A 3 -12.36 4.94 9.67
N LEU A 4 -11.24 4.22 9.84
CA LEU A 4 -10.91 3.61 11.11
C LEU A 4 -10.45 4.67 12.11
N ALA A 5 -10.86 4.49 13.36
CA ALA A 5 -10.22 5.16 14.48
C ALA A 5 -8.71 4.88 14.47
N VAL A 6 -7.92 5.86 14.91
CA VAL A 6 -6.44 5.80 14.93
C VAL A 6 -5.94 4.53 15.62
N ASP A 7 -6.60 4.11 16.71
CA ASP A 7 -6.22 2.94 17.51
C ASP A 7 -6.38 1.62 16.75
N GLU A 8 -7.39 1.52 15.89
CA GLU A 8 -7.62 0.32 15.10
C GLU A 8 -6.62 0.20 13.94
N LEU A 9 -6.14 1.33 13.40
CA LEU A 9 -5.02 1.35 12.46
C LEU A 9 -3.71 0.88 13.12
N GLU A 10 -3.46 1.31 14.35
CA GLU A 10 -2.32 0.84 15.13
C GLU A 10 -2.38 -0.66 15.39
N ARG A 11 -3.53 -1.16 15.87
CA ARG A 11 -3.71 -2.60 16.12
C ARG A 11 -3.43 -3.42 14.88
N ARG A 12 -3.99 -3.02 13.74
CA ARG A 12 -3.78 -3.71 12.45
C ARG A 12 -2.34 -3.60 11.95
N TYR A 13 -1.65 -2.49 12.20
CA TYR A 13 -0.22 -2.37 11.94
C TYR A 13 0.58 -3.40 12.75
N ARG A 14 0.28 -3.56 14.04
CA ARG A 14 0.94 -4.53 14.93
C ARG A 14 0.64 -5.98 14.55
N ASP A 15 -0.58 -6.27 14.11
CA ASP A 15 -1.04 -7.61 13.73
C ASP A 15 -0.60 -8.03 12.31
N ALA A 16 -0.28 -7.07 11.43
CA ALA A 16 0.04 -7.34 10.03
C ALA A 16 1.32 -8.18 9.88
N LYS A 17 1.19 -9.33 9.23
CA LYS A 17 2.30 -10.27 8.99
C LYS A 17 3.10 -9.99 7.72
N GLY A 18 2.48 -9.39 6.70
CA GLY A 18 3.14 -9.09 5.42
C GLY A 18 3.77 -7.68 5.40
N GLY A 19 5.03 -7.57 4.98
CA GLY A 19 5.78 -6.30 4.97
C GLY A 19 5.04 -5.16 4.27
N ILE A 20 4.53 -5.39 3.05
CA ILE A 20 3.77 -4.37 2.29
C ILE A 20 2.51 -3.93 3.04
N LYS A 21 1.74 -4.88 3.57
CA LYS A 21 0.49 -4.58 4.28
C LYS A 21 0.77 -3.81 5.58
N ARG A 22 1.82 -4.20 6.30
CA ARG A 22 2.28 -3.51 7.50
C ARG A 22 2.73 -2.09 7.20
N SER A 23 3.54 -1.87 6.17
CA SER A 23 3.94 -0.52 5.74
C SER A 23 2.73 0.34 5.35
N HIS A 24 1.74 -0.23 4.67
CA HIS A 24 0.52 0.51 4.31
C HIS A 24 -0.26 0.95 5.56
N TYR A 25 -0.44 0.07 6.55
CA TYR A 25 -1.06 0.45 7.83
C TYR A 25 -0.25 1.51 8.56
N GLN A 26 1.08 1.39 8.60
CA GLN A 26 1.95 2.38 9.25
C GLN A 26 1.80 3.78 8.63
N ILE A 27 1.79 3.86 7.29
CA ILE A 27 1.62 5.13 6.57
C ILE A 27 0.26 5.76 6.89
N ILE A 28 -0.83 5.00 6.77
CA ILE A 28 -2.18 5.53 7.04
C ILE A 28 -2.34 5.90 8.53
N TRP A 29 -1.77 5.12 9.44
CA TRP A 29 -1.75 5.43 10.87
C TRP A 29 -1.03 6.74 11.17
N PHE A 30 0.16 6.95 10.63
CA PHE A 30 0.90 8.21 10.79
C PHE A 30 0.13 9.42 10.25
N LEU A 31 -0.52 9.27 9.10
CA LEU A 31 -1.35 10.33 8.52
C LEU A 31 -2.60 10.59 9.37
N ALA A 32 -3.25 9.55 9.90
CA ALA A 32 -4.40 9.69 10.79
C ALA A 32 -4.05 10.34 12.13
N GLN A 33 -2.80 10.22 12.57
CA GLN A 33 -2.24 10.95 13.72
C GLN A 33 -1.93 12.44 13.42
N GLY A 34 -2.20 12.91 12.20
CA GLY A 34 -1.96 14.29 11.80
C GLY A 34 -0.51 14.58 11.36
N ARG A 35 0.34 13.56 11.19
CA ARG A 35 1.68 13.78 10.62
C ARG A 35 1.56 14.21 9.16
N SER A 36 2.42 15.14 8.74
CA SER A 36 2.44 15.61 7.36
C SER A 36 2.88 14.47 6.41
N PRO A 37 2.23 14.31 5.24
CA PRO A 37 2.71 13.43 4.18
C PRO A 37 4.15 13.73 3.74
N ALA A 38 4.66 14.94 4.02
CA ALA A 38 6.04 15.32 3.74
C ALA A 38 7.07 14.65 4.66
N ASP A 39 6.67 14.27 5.89
CA ASP A 39 7.56 13.75 6.94
C ASP A 39 7.54 12.21 7.01
N VAL A 40 6.44 11.60 6.56
CA VAL A 40 6.28 10.13 6.53
C VAL A 40 7.36 9.39 5.71
N PRO A 41 7.91 9.92 4.60
CA PRO A 41 9.03 9.29 3.88
C PRO A 41 10.28 9.06 4.74
N ALA A 42 10.53 9.88 5.77
CA ALA A 42 11.70 9.67 6.64
C ALA A 42 11.57 8.40 7.50
N SER A 43 10.34 7.97 7.76
CA SER A 43 10.03 6.82 8.61
C SER A 43 9.61 5.57 7.81
N THR A 44 9.55 5.66 6.48
CA THR A 44 9.04 4.60 5.61
C THR A 44 9.84 4.52 4.32
N SER A 45 10.01 3.32 3.73
CA SER A 45 10.66 3.18 2.41
C SER A 45 9.79 3.63 1.24
N TYR A 46 8.81 4.51 1.47
CA TYR A 46 7.85 4.99 0.48
C TYR A 46 8.14 6.45 0.12
N SER A 47 8.21 6.74 -1.18
CA SER A 47 8.28 8.11 -1.67
C SER A 47 6.97 8.87 -1.41
N ARG A 48 7.06 10.20 -1.39
CA ARG A 48 5.91 11.10 -1.23
C ARG A 48 4.78 10.79 -2.21
N ASP A 49 5.09 10.56 -3.49
CA ASP A 49 4.08 10.22 -4.50
C ASP A 49 3.37 8.89 -4.22
N ARG A 50 4.11 7.90 -3.71
CA ARG A 50 3.54 6.60 -3.35
C ARG A 50 2.63 6.73 -2.14
N ILE A 51 2.96 7.61 -1.19
CA ILE A 51 2.13 7.93 -0.03
C ILE A 51 0.84 8.62 -0.48
N TYR A 52 0.89 9.65 -1.34
CA TYR A 52 -0.32 10.28 -1.86
C TYR A 52 -1.21 9.31 -2.64
N LYS A 53 -0.62 8.46 -3.48
CA LYS A 53 -1.37 7.41 -4.19
C LYS A 53 -1.99 6.38 -3.24
N LEU A 54 -1.33 6.06 -2.14
CA LEU A 54 -1.88 5.16 -1.12
C LEU A 54 -3.04 5.84 -0.38
N LEU A 55 -2.84 7.08 0.08
CA LEU A 55 -3.86 7.88 0.77
C LEU A 55 -5.12 8.02 -0.09
N ARG A 56 -4.97 8.39 -1.37
CA ARG A 56 -6.09 8.50 -2.30
C ARG A 56 -6.86 7.18 -2.41
N ARG A 57 -6.17 6.06 -2.63
CA ARG A 57 -6.83 4.74 -2.73
C ARG A 57 -7.52 4.34 -1.43
N TYR A 58 -6.90 4.62 -0.29
CA TYR A 58 -7.52 4.39 1.01
C TYR A 58 -8.78 5.25 1.19
N ASN A 59 -8.76 6.51 0.78
CA ASN A 59 -9.94 7.39 0.81
C ASN A 59 -11.04 6.99 -0.18
N GLU A 60 -10.74 6.17 -1.19
CA GLU A 60 -11.70 5.69 -2.21
C GLU A 60 -12.22 4.27 -1.94
N GLN A 61 -11.40 3.40 -1.34
CA GLN A 61 -11.70 1.97 -1.19
C GLN A 61 -11.61 1.48 0.28
N GLY A 62 -11.09 2.31 1.18
CA GLY A 62 -10.87 1.95 2.58
C GLY A 62 -9.81 0.86 2.73
N LEU A 63 -10.08 -0.10 3.61
CA LEU A 63 -9.15 -1.17 3.97
C LEU A 63 -8.72 -2.06 2.80
N SER A 64 -9.56 -2.22 1.78
CA SER A 64 -9.25 -3.08 0.63
C SER A 64 -8.06 -2.55 -0.19
N ALA A 65 -7.75 -1.25 -0.10
CA ALA A 65 -6.57 -0.65 -0.70
C ALA A 65 -5.24 -1.01 0.00
N LEU A 66 -5.30 -1.54 1.24
CA LEU A 66 -4.11 -1.82 2.05
C LEU A 66 -3.61 -3.25 1.86
N GLY A 67 -2.38 -3.39 1.38
CA GLY A 67 -1.76 -4.68 1.08
C GLY A 67 -1.13 -4.72 -0.31
N ASP A 68 -0.66 -5.91 -0.68
CA ASP A 68 -0.05 -6.12 -1.99
C ASP A 68 -1.11 -6.26 -3.09
N GLN A 69 -1.38 -5.14 -3.76
CA GLN A 69 -2.32 -5.07 -4.87
C GLN A 69 -1.77 -5.67 -6.18
N ARG A 70 -0.47 -6.03 -6.25
CA ARG A 70 0.11 -6.60 -7.48
C ARG A 70 -0.48 -7.96 -7.82
N ARG A 71 -0.95 -8.70 -6.81
CA ARG A 71 -1.59 -10.01 -6.99
C ARG A 71 -2.86 -9.95 -7.83
N HIS A 72 -3.50 -8.79 -7.89
CA HIS A 72 -4.70 -8.55 -8.69
C HIS A 72 -4.41 -7.80 -9.99
N ASN A 73 -3.14 -7.47 -10.25
CA ASN A 73 -2.73 -6.83 -11.49
C ASN A 73 -2.32 -7.93 -12.49
N PRO A 74 -3.03 -8.11 -13.61
CA PRO A 74 -2.66 -9.13 -14.62
C PRO A 74 -1.31 -8.86 -15.27
N GLY A 75 -0.71 -7.68 -15.04
CA GLY A 75 0.54 -7.28 -15.66
C GLY A 75 0.33 -6.85 -17.11
N GLN A 76 1.42 -6.48 -17.79
CA GLN A 76 1.39 -6.33 -19.24
C GLN A 76 1.52 -7.70 -19.90
N ALA A 77 0.93 -7.83 -21.10
CA ALA A 77 1.16 -9.00 -21.93
C ALA A 77 2.67 -9.21 -22.16
N PRO A 78 3.15 -10.47 -22.19
CA PRO A 78 4.53 -10.75 -22.54
C PRO A 78 4.91 -10.12 -23.89
N LEU A 79 6.09 -9.51 -23.97
CA LEU A 79 6.62 -8.95 -25.22
C LEU A 79 7.03 -10.04 -26.23
N VAL A 80 7.18 -11.27 -25.74
CA VAL A 80 7.60 -12.45 -26.49
C VAL A 80 6.45 -13.45 -26.57
N ASN A 81 6.32 -14.13 -27.71
CA ASN A 81 5.30 -15.16 -27.87
C ASN A 81 5.67 -16.44 -27.11
N ALA A 82 4.71 -17.38 -27.01
CA ALA A 82 4.89 -18.62 -26.25
C ALA A 82 6.08 -19.48 -26.74
N VAL A 83 6.40 -19.43 -28.03
CA VAL A 83 7.53 -20.17 -28.62
C VAL A 83 8.87 -19.61 -28.14
N GLN A 84 8.97 -18.28 -28.03
CA GLN A 84 10.16 -17.59 -27.55
C GLN A 84 10.36 -17.73 -26.03
N GLN A 85 9.27 -17.88 -25.25
CA GLN A 85 9.37 -18.13 -23.82
C GLN A 85 9.89 -19.53 -23.46
N ALA A 86 9.62 -20.53 -24.30
CA ALA A 86 10.05 -21.92 -24.07
C ALA A 86 11.55 -22.17 -24.34
N GLN A 87 12.30 -21.15 -24.77
CA GLN A 87 13.71 -21.22 -25.14
C GLN A 87 14.64 -20.44 -24.18
N LEU A 88 14.11 -19.94 -23.05
CA LEU A 88 14.84 -19.29 -21.96
C LEU A 88 15.04 -20.25 -20.78
#